data_AF-A0AA39KI60-F1
#
_entry.id   AF-A0AA39KI60-F1
#
_cell.length_a   1.000
_cell.length_b   1.000
_cell.length_c   1.000
_cell.angle_alpha   90.00
_cell.angle_beta   90.00
_cell.angle_gamma   90.00
#
_symmetry.space_group_name_H-M   'P 1'
#
loop_
_entity.id
_entity.type
_entity.pdbx_description
1 polymer ?
#
loop_
_entity_poly.entity_id
_entity_poly.type
_entity_poly.pdbx_seq_one_letter_code
_entity_poly.pdbx_strand_id
1 'polypeptide(L)'
;MDLFLFFRGPSGVWTLEQKGLKPEKSISFNDATPTKTHMALKQLIECHKVKFIISQNIDGLHLRSGIPRKNLAELHGNMFVEQCDKCGRQFIRNFATTSVGKKCLETVCRSEQIGGRPCRGKLHDTILDWEHNLPDNDLALSDLHSSVADLSICLGTTLQIIPSGNLPLYTKKYGGRLVICNLQPTKHDKKADLIINGNVEDIITNVMKKLGLEIPDYKSDLDPTRNTDTSTIEMDWTIPSIWIKEMKVLHKKVCKPTKRTRKTFMYEREKIECPRKSKSKKSSLSVEEESVIHCDQQTLDDAMCTNDSIGCNENVKKENLDVNNENCHDTESVESTTSTIEEICNNPSEISNR
;
A
#
# COMPACT_ATOMS: atom_id res chain seq x y z
N MET A 1 -8.66 -8.23 -24.36
CA MET A 1 -9.35 -6.92 -24.30
C MET A 1 -8.82 -6.22 -23.07
N ASP A 2 -7.79 -5.40 -23.27
CA ASP A 2 -6.76 -5.22 -22.24
C ASP A 2 -6.92 -3.85 -21.59
N LEU A 3 -7.88 -3.76 -20.67
CA LEU A 3 -8.18 -2.54 -19.94
C LEU A 3 -7.25 -2.37 -18.73
N PHE A 4 -5.98 -2.07 -18.99
CA PHE A 4 -5.11 -1.54 -17.94
C PHE A 4 -5.63 -0.17 -17.48
N LEU A 5 -6.02 -0.06 -16.21
CA LEU A 5 -6.27 1.23 -15.55
C LEU A 5 -4.93 1.98 -15.33
N PHE A 6 -4.35 2.49 -16.40
CA PHE A 6 -3.19 3.39 -16.31
C PHE A 6 -3.62 4.69 -15.64
N PHE A 7 -3.25 4.89 -14.39
CA PHE A 7 -3.66 6.06 -13.62
C PHE A 7 -3.25 7.42 -14.22
N ARG A 8 -2.13 7.49 -14.97
CA ARG A 8 -1.58 8.73 -15.55
C ARG A 8 -1.30 8.66 -17.07
N GLY A 9 -1.88 7.67 -17.76
CA GLY A 9 -1.82 7.57 -19.23
C GLY A 9 -2.61 8.70 -19.92
N PRO A 10 -2.54 8.84 -21.27
CA PRO A 10 -3.30 9.87 -22.00
C PRO A 10 -4.82 9.83 -21.75
N SER A 11 -5.37 8.62 -21.65
CA SER A 11 -6.75 8.29 -21.27
C SER A 11 -6.83 7.70 -19.85
N GLY A 12 -5.88 8.06 -18.98
CA GLY A 12 -5.76 7.52 -17.64
C GLY A 12 -6.70 8.18 -16.62
N VAL A 13 -7.03 7.49 -15.52
CA VAL A 13 -8.05 7.94 -14.56
C VAL A 13 -7.83 9.37 -14.08
N TRP A 14 -6.68 9.69 -13.47
CA TRP A 14 -6.39 11.05 -13.00
C TRP A 14 -6.25 12.05 -14.16
N THR A 15 -5.77 11.59 -15.33
CA THR A 15 -5.61 12.42 -16.54
C THR A 15 -6.94 12.82 -17.17
N LEU A 16 -7.98 11.99 -17.03
CA LEU A 16 -9.34 12.26 -17.48
C LEU A 16 -10.10 13.07 -16.44
N GLU A 17 -9.95 12.74 -15.15
CA GLU A 17 -10.54 13.51 -14.04
C GLU A 17 -10.06 14.97 -14.03
N GLN A 18 -8.77 15.22 -14.25
CA GLN A 18 -8.21 16.57 -14.45
C GLN A 18 -8.80 17.34 -15.64
N LYS A 19 -9.52 16.65 -16.55
CA LYS A 19 -10.23 17.23 -17.71
C LYS A 19 -11.76 17.21 -17.53
N GLY A 20 -12.28 16.76 -16.37
CA GLY A 20 -13.71 16.54 -16.14
C GLY A 20 -14.31 15.34 -16.89
N LEU A 21 -13.47 14.45 -17.42
CA LEU A 21 -13.86 13.30 -18.23
C LEU A 21 -13.80 11.99 -17.42
N LYS A 22 -14.50 10.96 -17.92
CA LYS A 22 -14.45 9.57 -17.40
C LYS A 22 -13.97 8.62 -18.51
N PRO A 23 -13.32 7.49 -18.17
CA PRO A 23 -12.92 6.50 -19.17
C PRO A 23 -14.15 5.85 -19.83
N GLU A 24 -14.16 5.76 -21.16
CA GLU A 24 -15.29 5.27 -21.97
C GLU A 24 -15.65 3.80 -21.73
N LYS A 25 -14.69 3.00 -21.24
CA LYS A 25 -14.82 1.57 -21.02
C LYS A 25 -14.29 1.24 -19.63
N SER A 26 -15.12 0.57 -18.83
CA SER A 26 -14.78 0.05 -17.51
C SER A 26 -15.22 -1.40 -17.46
N ILE A 27 -14.25 -2.32 -17.41
CA ILE A 27 -14.50 -3.75 -17.13
C ILE A 27 -14.47 -3.90 -15.60
N SER A 28 -15.39 -4.68 -15.03
CA SER A 28 -15.36 -4.96 -13.59
C SER A 28 -14.07 -5.67 -13.20
N PHE A 29 -13.55 -5.42 -12.00
CA PHE A 29 -12.43 -6.21 -11.46
C PHE A 29 -12.76 -7.72 -11.45
N ASN A 30 -14.04 -8.06 -11.25
CA ASN A 30 -14.55 -9.44 -11.29
C ASN A 30 -14.51 -10.07 -12.69
N ASP A 31 -14.54 -9.27 -13.77
CA ASP A 31 -14.63 -9.74 -15.16
C ASP A 31 -13.29 -9.64 -15.90
N ALA A 32 -12.39 -8.80 -15.41
CA ALA A 32 -11.02 -8.69 -15.90
C ALA A 32 -10.29 -10.04 -15.79
N THR A 33 -9.40 -10.31 -16.76
CA THR A 33 -8.56 -11.51 -16.79
C THR A 33 -7.08 -11.12 -16.88
N PRO A 34 -6.15 -11.94 -16.36
CA PRO A 34 -4.72 -11.68 -16.46
C PRO A 34 -4.24 -11.61 -17.92
N THR A 35 -3.61 -10.50 -18.29
CA THR A 35 -3.04 -10.28 -19.64
C THR A 35 -1.81 -11.18 -19.89
N LYS A 36 -1.31 -11.26 -21.14
CA LYS A 36 -0.13 -12.11 -21.44
C LYS A 36 1.10 -11.69 -20.64
N THR A 37 1.19 -10.41 -20.26
CA THR A 37 2.23 -9.92 -19.34
C THR A 37 2.18 -10.60 -17.98
N HIS A 38 0.99 -10.79 -17.40
CA HIS A 38 0.84 -11.47 -16.10
C HIS A 38 1.21 -12.95 -16.22
N MET A 39 0.75 -13.62 -17.28
CA MET A 39 1.05 -15.03 -17.54
C MET A 39 2.54 -15.27 -17.86
N ALA A 40 3.19 -14.36 -18.59
CA ALA A 40 4.63 -14.40 -18.82
C ALA A 40 5.43 -14.22 -17.51
N LEU A 41 5.00 -13.30 -16.64
CA LEU A 41 5.61 -13.13 -15.32
C LEU A 41 5.44 -14.37 -14.43
N LYS A 42 4.27 -15.02 -14.47
CA LYS A 42 4.03 -16.32 -13.82
C LYS A 42 5.02 -17.38 -14.32
N GLN A 43 5.15 -17.54 -15.65
CA GLN A 43 6.07 -18.49 -16.26
C GLN A 43 7.54 -18.20 -15.90
N LEU A 44 7.93 -16.92 -15.80
CA LEU A 44 9.27 -16.51 -15.40
C LEU A 44 9.58 -16.76 -13.91
N ILE A 45 8.58 -16.78 -13.02
CA ILE A 45 8.71 -17.26 -11.63
C ILE A 45 8.89 -18.79 -11.61
N GLU A 46 8.06 -19.52 -12.36
CA GLU A 46 8.12 -20.98 -12.46
C GLU A 46 9.47 -21.46 -13.02
N CYS A 47 9.96 -20.85 -14.11
CA CYS A 47 11.30 -21.09 -14.67
C CYS A 47 12.44 -20.43 -13.87
N HIS A 48 12.14 -19.88 -12.69
CA HIS A 48 13.08 -19.24 -11.74
C HIS A 48 13.94 -18.10 -12.33
N LYS A 49 13.51 -17.49 -13.44
CA LYS A 49 14.17 -16.35 -14.09
C LYS A 49 13.90 -15.04 -13.35
N VAL A 50 12.68 -14.85 -12.87
CA VAL A 50 12.31 -13.79 -11.91
C VAL A 50 12.31 -14.40 -10.50
N LYS A 51 12.66 -13.61 -9.49
CA LYS A 51 12.68 -14.06 -8.08
C LYS A 51 11.52 -13.51 -7.25
N PHE A 52 11.12 -12.27 -7.52
CA PHE A 52 10.09 -11.56 -6.76
C PHE A 52 9.47 -10.47 -7.64
N ILE A 53 8.18 -10.19 -7.42
CA ILE A 53 7.38 -9.17 -8.11
C ILE A 53 6.89 -8.18 -7.06
N ILE A 54 7.01 -6.89 -7.37
CA ILE A 54 6.59 -5.79 -6.49
C ILE A 54 5.55 -5.01 -7.27
N SER A 55 4.27 -5.15 -6.90
CA SER A 55 3.17 -4.50 -7.59
C SER A 55 2.70 -3.22 -6.89
N GLN A 56 2.26 -2.26 -7.70
CA GLN A 56 1.55 -1.05 -7.31
C GLN A 56 0.06 -1.11 -7.73
N ASN A 57 -0.34 -2.19 -8.41
CA ASN A 57 -1.71 -2.41 -8.86
C ASN A 57 -2.55 -3.02 -7.74
N ILE A 58 -3.82 -2.64 -7.71
CA ILE A 58 -4.83 -3.23 -6.81
C ILE A 58 -5.75 -4.24 -7.50
N ASP A 59 -5.66 -4.38 -8.83
CA ASP A 59 -6.58 -5.19 -9.66
C ASP A 59 -6.60 -6.70 -9.36
N GLY A 60 -5.64 -7.20 -8.57
CA GLY A 60 -5.51 -8.60 -8.19
C GLY A 60 -5.05 -9.53 -9.31
N LEU A 61 -4.71 -9.04 -10.51
CA LEU A 61 -4.41 -9.89 -11.66
C LEU A 61 -3.12 -10.72 -11.50
N HIS A 62 -2.21 -10.33 -10.59
CA HIS A 62 -1.07 -11.17 -10.21
C HIS A 62 -1.51 -12.38 -9.35
N LEU A 63 -2.27 -12.17 -8.28
CA LEU A 63 -2.92 -13.23 -7.49
C LEU A 63 -3.72 -14.17 -8.41
N ARG A 64 -4.56 -13.59 -9.27
CA ARG A 64 -5.49 -14.30 -10.16
C ARG A 64 -4.83 -15.04 -11.32
N SER A 65 -3.59 -14.69 -11.68
CA SER A 65 -2.75 -15.50 -12.59
C SER A 65 -2.07 -16.70 -11.90
N GLY A 66 -2.27 -16.89 -10.59
CA GLY A 66 -1.65 -17.97 -9.83
C GLY A 66 -0.18 -17.71 -9.49
N ILE A 67 0.27 -16.45 -9.41
CA ILE A 67 1.61 -16.12 -8.90
C ILE A 67 1.64 -16.38 -7.38
N PRO A 68 2.53 -17.24 -6.85
CA PRO A 68 2.55 -17.57 -5.42
C PRO A 68 2.88 -16.36 -4.54
N ARG A 69 2.20 -16.21 -3.40
CA ARG A 69 2.39 -15.10 -2.43
C ARG A 69 3.84 -14.90 -1.98
N LYS A 70 4.62 -15.99 -1.87
CA LYS A 70 6.07 -15.95 -1.55
C LYS A 70 6.93 -15.19 -2.59
N ASN A 71 6.38 -14.92 -3.77
CA ASN A 71 7.02 -14.25 -4.89
C ASN A 71 6.39 -12.88 -5.21
N LEU A 72 5.44 -12.39 -4.41
CA LEU A 72 4.65 -11.18 -4.72
C LEU A 72 4.42 -10.29 -3.50
N ALA A 73 4.77 -9.01 -3.61
CA ALA A 73 4.33 -7.94 -2.73
C ALA A 73 3.29 -7.04 -3.42
N GLU A 74 2.23 -6.68 -2.70
CA GLU A 74 1.08 -5.91 -3.19
C GLU A 74 0.98 -4.61 -2.41
N LEU A 75 1.82 -3.63 -2.78
CA LEU A 75 2.13 -2.48 -1.93
C LEU A 75 0.96 -1.53 -1.68
N HIS A 76 -0.08 -1.55 -2.51
CA HIS A 76 -1.24 -0.66 -2.40
C HIS A 76 -2.55 -1.40 -2.05
N GLY A 77 -2.46 -2.68 -1.67
CA GLY A 77 -3.61 -3.57 -1.45
C GLY A 77 -4.00 -4.37 -2.70
N ASN A 78 -5.04 -5.19 -2.57
CA ASN A 78 -5.60 -6.01 -3.65
C ASN A 78 -7.13 -6.10 -3.46
N MET A 79 -7.90 -5.84 -4.53
CA MET A 79 -9.37 -5.80 -4.50
C MET A 79 -10.00 -7.11 -4.02
N PHE A 80 -9.31 -8.24 -4.16
CA PHE A 80 -9.77 -9.58 -3.76
C PHE A 80 -9.20 -10.04 -2.42
N VAL A 81 -8.60 -9.15 -1.61
CA VAL A 81 -7.96 -9.50 -0.34
C VAL A 81 -8.47 -8.63 0.81
N GLU A 82 -9.01 -9.29 1.83
CA GLU A 82 -9.39 -8.69 3.11
C GLU A 82 -8.34 -8.96 4.19
N GLN A 83 -8.22 -8.09 5.20
CA GLN A 83 -7.33 -8.28 6.34
C GLN A 83 -8.07 -8.18 7.68
N CYS A 84 -7.72 -9.04 8.65
CA CYS A 84 -8.22 -8.94 10.02
C CYS A 84 -7.45 -7.93 10.86
N ASP A 85 -8.17 -6.98 11.44
CA ASP A 85 -7.73 -6.02 12.46
C ASP A 85 -6.91 -6.63 13.61
N LYS A 86 -7.34 -7.79 14.13
CA LYS A 86 -6.95 -8.34 15.42
C LYS A 86 -5.84 -9.40 15.33
N CYS A 87 -5.72 -10.09 14.20
CA CYS A 87 -4.68 -11.09 13.98
C CYS A 87 -3.81 -10.85 12.74
N GLY A 88 -4.05 -9.78 11.99
CA GLY A 88 -3.27 -9.40 10.81
C GLY A 88 -3.36 -10.36 9.61
N ARG A 89 -4.07 -11.50 9.73
CA ARG A 89 -4.23 -12.47 8.64
C ARG A 89 -4.99 -11.86 7.47
N GLN A 90 -4.57 -12.23 6.26
CA GLN A 90 -5.17 -11.84 4.99
C GLN A 90 -5.92 -13.01 4.35
N PHE A 91 -7.07 -12.75 3.73
CA PHE A 91 -7.93 -13.77 3.14
C PHE A 91 -8.30 -13.40 1.70
N ILE A 92 -8.15 -14.37 0.79
CA ILE A 92 -8.65 -14.27 -0.60
C ILE A 92 -10.19 -14.26 -0.59
N ARG A 93 -10.78 -13.53 -1.55
CA ARG A 93 -12.21 -13.53 -1.88
C ARG A 93 -12.45 -13.90 -3.33
N ASN A 94 -13.64 -14.43 -3.59
CA ASN A 94 -14.13 -14.73 -4.93
C ASN A 94 -14.89 -13.55 -5.59
N PHE A 95 -14.87 -12.39 -4.94
CA PHE A 95 -15.36 -11.11 -5.45
C PHE A 95 -14.40 -9.99 -5.06
N ALA A 96 -14.33 -8.96 -5.89
CA ALA A 96 -13.69 -7.69 -5.58
C ALA A 96 -14.51 -6.91 -4.52
N THR A 97 -13.82 -6.32 -3.55
CA THR A 97 -14.42 -5.45 -2.53
C THR A 97 -15.14 -4.24 -3.16
N THR A 98 -16.16 -3.74 -2.47
CA THR A 98 -16.90 -2.52 -2.82
C THR A 98 -16.39 -1.28 -2.07
N SER A 99 -15.42 -1.44 -1.16
CA SER A 99 -14.83 -0.37 -0.36
C SER A 99 -13.36 -0.08 -0.71
N VAL A 100 -12.91 1.12 -0.35
CA VAL A 100 -11.51 1.53 -0.40
C VAL A 100 -11.16 2.32 0.85
N GLY A 101 -9.89 2.25 1.27
CA GLY A 101 -9.35 2.98 2.41
C GLY A 101 -9.39 2.19 3.72
N LYS A 102 -9.12 0.88 3.67
CA LYS A 102 -9.10 -0.04 4.82
C LYS A 102 -10.37 0.02 5.67
N LYS A 103 -11.54 0.07 5.04
CA LYS A 103 -12.83 0.17 5.73
C LYS A 103 -13.25 -1.19 6.28
N CYS A 104 -13.94 -1.18 7.42
CA CYS A 104 -14.53 -2.39 8.00
C CYS A 104 -15.62 -2.93 7.06
N LEU A 105 -15.57 -4.24 6.81
CA LEU A 105 -16.51 -4.97 5.95
C LEU A 105 -17.58 -5.71 6.77
N GLU A 106 -17.65 -5.43 8.08
CA GLU A 106 -18.45 -6.10 9.12
C GLU A 106 -18.29 -7.63 9.27
N THR A 107 -17.65 -8.29 8.31
CA THR A 107 -17.38 -9.72 8.27
C THR A 107 -16.44 -10.13 9.40
N VAL A 108 -16.78 -11.23 10.09
CA VAL A 108 -16.03 -11.73 11.24
C VAL A 108 -14.91 -12.67 10.78
N CYS A 109 -13.69 -12.44 11.28
CA CYS A 109 -12.54 -13.28 11.01
C CYS A 109 -12.71 -14.69 11.60
N ARG A 110 -12.78 -15.69 10.70
CA ARG A 110 -12.94 -17.12 11.02
C ARG A 110 -11.64 -17.82 11.43
N SER A 111 -10.47 -17.17 11.32
CA SER A 111 -9.19 -17.84 11.61
C SER A 111 -9.01 -18.20 13.09
N GLU A 112 -8.29 -19.29 13.33
CA GLU A 112 -7.86 -19.69 14.66
C GLU A 112 -6.62 -18.92 15.11
N GLN A 113 -6.59 -18.62 16.41
CA GLN A 113 -5.44 -18.15 17.16
C GLN A 113 -4.64 -19.32 17.74
N ILE A 114 -3.47 -19.03 18.30
CA ILE A 114 -2.66 -20.03 19.01
C ILE A 114 -3.52 -20.68 20.12
N GLY A 115 -3.65 -22.01 20.08
CA GLY A 115 -4.54 -22.77 20.97
C GLY A 115 -5.98 -22.94 20.47
N GLY A 116 -6.24 -22.84 19.15
CA GLY A 116 -7.51 -23.24 18.52
C GLY A 116 -8.71 -22.33 18.79
N ARG A 117 -8.50 -21.15 19.41
CA ARG A 117 -9.58 -20.22 19.70
C ARG A 117 -9.90 -19.36 18.46
N PRO A 118 -11.18 -19.21 18.06
CA PRO A 118 -11.53 -18.36 16.90
C PRO A 118 -11.21 -16.89 17.19
N CYS A 119 -10.60 -16.20 16.21
CA CYS A 119 -10.11 -14.84 16.36
C CYS A 119 -11.22 -13.82 16.68
N ARG A 120 -12.32 -13.87 15.93
CA ARG A 120 -13.47 -12.95 16.06
C ARG A 120 -13.15 -11.45 15.89
N GLY A 121 -12.02 -11.11 15.25
CA GLY A 121 -11.77 -9.74 14.78
C GLY A 121 -12.64 -9.39 13.57
N LYS A 122 -12.64 -8.12 13.15
CA LYS A 122 -13.35 -7.64 11.95
C LYS A 122 -12.42 -7.60 10.74
N LEU A 123 -12.95 -8.02 9.61
CA LEU A 123 -12.25 -7.96 8.32
C LEU A 123 -12.45 -6.59 7.68
N HIS A 124 -11.38 -6.08 7.08
CA HIS A 124 -11.30 -4.78 6.43
C HIS A 124 -10.74 -4.96 5.00
N ASP A 125 -11.03 -4.04 4.07
CA ASP A 125 -10.34 -4.05 2.77
C ASP A 125 -8.83 -3.76 2.93
N THR A 126 -8.02 -4.14 1.94
CA THR A 126 -6.57 -3.86 1.95
C THR A 126 -6.18 -2.60 1.18
N ILE A 127 -7.14 -1.90 0.56
CA ILE A 127 -6.88 -0.81 -0.39
C ILE A 127 -6.45 0.46 0.35
N LEU A 128 -5.32 1.03 -0.05
CA LEU A 128 -4.82 2.26 0.55
C LEU A 128 -5.57 3.49 0.02
N ASP A 129 -6.05 4.33 0.95
CA ASP A 129 -6.27 5.76 0.69
C ASP A 129 -4.96 6.54 0.91
N TRP A 130 -4.89 7.80 0.48
CA TRP A 130 -3.66 8.62 0.44
C TRP A 130 -2.93 8.79 1.77
N GLU A 131 -3.66 8.75 2.89
CA GLU A 131 -3.10 8.89 4.24
C GLU A 131 -2.59 7.56 4.83
N HIS A 132 -2.85 6.42 4.17
CA HIS A 132 -2.51 5.12 4.71
C HIS A 132 -1.06 4.72 4.45
N ASN A 133 -0.39 4.27 5.52
CA ASN A 133 0.87 3.55 5.41
C ASN A 133 0.72 2.24 4.62
N LEU A 134 1.72 1.95 3.80
CA LEU A 134 1.89 0.70 3.06
C LEU A 134 2.01 -0.49 4.03
N PRO A 135 1.59 -1.71 3.62
CA PRO A 135 1.72 -2.90 4.45
C PRO A 135 3.19 -3.24 4.75
N ASP A 136 3.55 -3.26 6.04
CA ASP A 136 4.94 -3.41 6.51
C ASP A 136 5.64 -4.67 5.99
N ASN A 137 4.92 -5.80 5.90
CA ASN A 137 5.48 -7.07 5.48
C ASN A 137 5.82 -7.08 3.97
N ASP A 138 4.89 -6.61 3.15
CA ASP A 138 5.06 -6.42 1.70
C ASP A 138 6.18 -5.42 1.39
N LEU A 139 6.20 -4.28 2.08
CA LEU A 139 7.24 -3.26 1.93
C LEU A 139 8.61 -3.80 2.40
N ALA A 140 8.68 -4.50 3.53
CA ALA A 140 9.93 -5.09 4.01
C ALA A 140 10.47 -6.18 3.08
N LEU A 141 9.63 -7.04 2.51
CA LEU A 141 10.06 -7.98 1.47
C LEU A 141 10.55 -7.23 0.22
N SER A 142 9.83 -6.19 -0.21
CA SER A 142 10.19 -5.39 -1.38
C SER A 142 11.54 -4.68 -1.22
N ASP A 143 11.74 -3.99 -0.10
CA ASP A 143 13.01 -3.36 0.29
C ASP A 143 14.18 -4.36 0.24
N LEU A 144 13.98 -5.56 0.78
CA LEU A 144 14.99 -6.62 0.82
C LEU A 144 15.25 -7.20 -0.59
N HIS A 145 14.22 -7.58 -1.33
CA HIS A 145 14.37 -8.16 -2.67
C HIS A 145 15.02 -7.17 -3.65
N SER A 146 14.57 -5.90 -3.68
CA SER A 146 15.23 -4.88 -4.50
C SER A 146 16.67 -4.59 -4.04
N SER A 147 16.98 -4.74 -2.76
CA SER A 147 18.35 -4.57 -2.25
C SER A 147 19.29 -5.73 -2.61
N VAL A 148 18.79 -6.96 -2.70
CA VAL A 148 19.58 -8.16 -3.07
C VAL A 148 19.70 -8.34 -4.58
N ALA A 149 18.77 -7.77 -5.36
CA ALA A 149 18.70 -7.95 -6.81
C ALA A 149 19.96 -7.45 -7.56
N ASP A 150 20.40 -8.26 -8.52
CA ASP A 150 21.38 -7.93 -9.55
C ASP A 150 20.73 -7.25 -10.77
N LEU A 151 19.44 -7.48 -11.00
CA LEU A 151 18.61 -6.86 -12.03
C LEU A 151 17.20 -6.52 -11.52
N SER A 152 16.75 -5.30 -11.78
CA SER A 152 15.38 -4.86 -11.55
C SER A 152 14.78 -4.32 -12.85
N ILE A 153 13.57 -4.75 -13.18
CA ILE A 153 12.86 -4.37 -14.40
C ILE A 153 11.54 -3.71 -14.00
N CYS A 154 11.38 -2.43 -14.34
CA CYS A 154 10.14 -1.70 -14.12
C CYS A 154 9.24 -1.84 -15.36
N LEU A 155 8.04 -2.39 -15.20
CA LEU A 155 7.07 -2.53 -16.28
C LEU A 155 5.87 -1.59 -16.04
N GLY A 156 5.52 -0.76 -17.01
CA GLY A 156 4.25 -0.03 -17.03
C GLY A 156 4.03 1.01 -15.91
N THR A 157 5.10 1.50 -15.26
CA THR A 157 4.99 2.43 -14.12
C THR A 157 5.84 3.68 -14.32
N THR A 158 5.30 4.85 -13.95
CA THR A 158 6.00 6.15 -13.99
C THR A 158 6.94 6.36 -12.81
N LEU A 159 6.96 5.43 -11.84
CA LEU A 159 7.79 5.46 -10.62
C LEU A 159 7.60 6.72 -9.75
N GLN A 160 6.44 7.37 -9.85
CA GLN A 160 6.18 8.65 -9.18
C GLN A 160 5.87 8.53 -7.68
N ILE A 161 5.07 7.53 -7.30
CA ILE A 161 4.64 7.25 -5.92
C ILE A 161 5.84 6.81 -5.06
N ILE A 162 5.90 7.24 -3.81
CA ILE A 162 6.96 6.92 -2.84
C ILE A 162 6.31 6.21 -1.64
N PRO A 163 6.94 5.17 -1.05
CA PRO A 163 8.26 4.63 -1.38
C PRO A 163 8.32 3.74 -2.64
N SER A 164 7.18 3.22 -3.12
CA SER A 164 7.07 2.19 -4.16
C SER A 164 7.97 2.41 -5.40
N GLY A 165 7.95 3.61 -5.98
CA GLY A 165 8.75 3.96 -7.16
C GLY A 165 10.25 4.14 -6.91
N ASN A 166 10.70 4.26 -5.65
CA ASN A 166 12.13 4.33 -5.29
C ASN A 166 12.78 2.95 -5.12
N LEU A 167 11.99 1.88 -4.90
CA LEU A 167 12.51 0.53 -4.64
C LEU A 167 13.51 0.03 -5.70
N PRO A 168 13.30 0.22 -7.03
CA PRO A 168 14.25 -0.20 -8.06
C PRO A 168 15.63 0.49 -7.98
N LEU A 169 15.76 1.56 -7.18
CA LEU A 169 17.03 2.23 -6.93
C LEU A 169 17.90 1.51 -5.90
N TYR A 170 17.33 0.63 -5.06
CA TYR A 170 18.12 -0.17 -4.14
C TYR A 170 18.99 -1.19 -4.89
N THR A 171 18.48 -1.72 -6.01
CA THR A 171 19.22 -2.52 -6.98
C THR A 171 20.47 -1.77 -7.46
N LYS A 172 20.31 -0.52 -7.93
CA LYS A 172 21.42 0.35 -8.34
C LYS A 172 22.38 0.66 -7.18
N LYS A 173 21.86 0.90 -5.97
CA LYS A 173 22.62 1.22 -4.76
C LYS A 173 23.60 0.10 -4.35
N TYR A 174 23.24 -1.17 -4.58
CA TYR A 174 24.09 -2.32 -4.27
C TYR A 174 24.82 -2.91 -5.50
N GLY A 175 24.79 -2.23 -6.65
CA GLY A 175 25.61 -2.56 -7.82
C GLY A 175 24.91 -3.33 -8.93
N GLY A 176 23.62 -3.66 -8.77
CA GLY A 176 22.79 -4.23 -9.82
C GLY A 176 22.39 -3.21 -10.90
N ARG A 177 21.60 -3.69 -11.87
CA ARG A 177 21.10 -2.93 -13.03
C ARG A 177 19.61 -2.63 -12.94
N LEU A 178 19.20 -1.52 -13.55
CA LEU A 178 17.83 -1.06 -13.65
C LEU A 178 17.42 -0.95 -15.13
N VAL A 179 16.36 -1.66 -15.50
CA VAL A 179 15.70 -1.55 -16.81
C VAL A 179 14.33 -0.92 -16.61
N ILE A 180 13.94 0.00 -17.48
CA ILE A 180 12.63 0.66 -17.42
C ILE A 180 11.90 0.46 -18.76
N CYS A 181 10.76 -0.21 -18.73
CA CYS A 181 9.90 -0.48 -19.87
C CYS A 181 8.57 0.27 -19.70
N ASN A 182 8.45 1.44 -20.33
CA ASN A 182 7.25 2.28 -20.20
C ASN A 182 7.03 3.19 -21.42
N LEU A 183 5.76 3.42 -21.78
CA LEU A 183 5.37 4.33 -22.88
C LEU A 183 5.62 5.81 -22.56
N GLN A 184 5.55 6.19 -21.28
CA GLN A 184 5.79 7.56 -20.80
C GLN A 184 7.16 7.65 -20.09
N PRO A 185 7.80 8.85 -20.06
CA PRO A 185 8.96 9.09 -19.20
C PRO A 185 8.66 8.77 -17.72
N THR A 186 9.68 8.35 -16.97
CA THR A 186 9.56 8.01 -15.55
C THR A 186 10.44 8.90 -14.66
N LYS A 187 10.12 8.91 -13.36
CA LYS A 187 10.86 9.69 -12.35
C LYS A 187 12.35 9.32 -12.25
N HIS A 188 12.76 8.15 -12.75
CA HIS A 188 14.12 7.62 -12.58
C HIS A 188 14.83 7.22 -13.88
N ASP A 189 14.35 7.65 -15.04
CA ASP A 189 14.98 7.39 -16.36
C ASP A 189 16.49 7.64 -16.36
N LYS A 190 16.93 8.78 -15.79
CA LYS A 190 18.35 9.17 -15.64
C LYS A 190 19.21 8.24 -14.77
N LYS A 191 18.66 7.15 -14.21
CA LYS A 191 19.33 6.15 -13.38
C LYS A 191 19.23 4.73 -13.94
N ALA A 192 18.51 4.53 -15.04
CA ALA A 192 18.39 3.25 -15.72
C ALA A 192 19.66 2.93 -16.52
N ASP A 193 20.00 1.66 -16.62
CA ASP A 193 21.03 1.14 -17.54
C ASP A 193 20.46 0.85 -18.93
N LEU A 194 19.13 0.70 -19.03
CA LEU A 194 18.38 0.55 -20.29
C LEU A 194 16.96 1.10 -20.11
N ILE A 195 16.49 1.87 -21.09
CA ILE A 195 15.10 2.30 -21.23
C ILE A 195 14.53 1.70 -22.51
N ILE A 196 13.31 1.17 -22.44
CA ILE A 196 12.58 0.61 -23.59
C ILE A 196 11.20 1.29 -23.65
N ASN A 197 11.02 2.20 -24.60
CA ASN A 197 9.74 2.86 -24.81
C ASN A 197 8.89 2.05 -25.80
N GLY A 198 7.86 1.39 -25.27
CA GLY A 198 6.98 0.52 -26.04
C GLY A 198 5.90 -0.11 -25.14
N ASN A 199 4.99 -0.85 -25.74
CA ASN A 199 3.98 -1.61 -25.00
C ASN A 199 4.65 -2.75 -24.23
N VAL A 200 4.30 -2.90 -22.96
CA VAL A 200 4.85 -3.93 -22.06
C VAL A 200 4.57 -5.34 -22.60
N GLU A 201 3.41 -5.57 -23.21
CA GLU A 201 3.07 -6.91 -23.74
C GLU A 201 3.92 -7.29 -24.96
N ASP A 202 4.21 -6.35 -25.85
CA ASP A 202 5.13 -6.59 -26.98
C ASP A 202 6.56 -6.83 -26.49
N ILE A 203 7.01 -6.07 -25.49
CA ILE A 203 8.34 -6.20 -24.90
C ILE A 203 8.49 -7.58 -24.23
N ILE A 204 7.55 -7.98 -23.37
CA ILE A 204 7.64 -9.25 -22.64
C ILE A 204 7.46 -10.46 -23.57
N THR A 205 6.60 -10.38 -24.60
CA THR A 205 6.46 -11.43 -25.62
C THR A 205 7.76 -11.63 -26.39
N ASN A 206 8.46 -10.55 -26.76
CA ASN A 206 9.77 -10.64 -27.40
C ASN A 206 10.87 -11.17 -26.46
N VAL A 207 10.80 -10.89 -25.15
CA VAL A 207 11.70 -11.48 -24.14
C VAL A 207 11.45 -12.99 -24.00
N MET A 208 10.21 -13.43 -23.86
CA MET A 208 9.83 -14.85 -23.75
C MET A 208 10.30 -15.63 -24.98
N LYS A 209 10.05 -15.11 -26.18
CA LYS A 209 10.55 -15.69 -27.44
C LYS A 209 12.08 -15.78 -27.50
N LYS A 210 12.82 -14.79 -26.98
CA LYS A 210 14.29 -14.81 -26.89
C LYS A 210 14.83 -15.76 -25.81
N LEU A 211 14.03 -16.09 -24.80
CA LEU A 211 14.38 -17.06 -23.76
C LEU A 211 14.01 -18.51 -24.13
N GLY A 212 13.30 -18.72 -25.25
CA GLY A 212 12.77 -20.03 -25.64
C GLY A 212 11.65 -20.51 -24.71
N LEU A 213 10.88 -19.58 -24.13
CA LEU A 213 9.76 -19.87 -23.24
C LEU A 213 8.44 -19.50 -23.91
N GLU A 214 7.47 -20.41 -23.85
CA GLU A 214 6.08 -20.12 -24.22
C GLU A 214 5.39 -19.31 -23.11
N ILE A 215 4.31 -18.60 -23.46
CA ILE A 215 3.47 -17.92 -22.47
C ILE A 215 2.24 -18.80 -22.28
N PRO A 216 1.98 -19.32 -21.06
CA PRO A 216 0.82 -20.17 -20.82
C PRO A 216 -0.48 -19.36 -20.88
N ASP A 217 -1.53 -19.92 -21.47
CA ASP A 217 -2.85 -19.31 -21.45
C ASP A 217 -3.41 -19.21 -20.02
N TYR A 218 -4.20 -18.16 -19.77
CA TYR A 218 -4.93 -18.01 -18.51
C TYR A 218 -6.03 -19.08 -18.41
N LYS A 219 -6.08 -19.76 -17.26
CA LYS A 219 -7.01 -20.83 -16.92
C LYS A 219 -7.83 -20.45 -15.71
N SER A 220 -9.14 -20.27 -15.90
CA SER A 220 -10.02 -19.77 -14.83
C SER A 220 -10.32 -20.81 -13.74
N ASP A 221 -10.04 -22.08 -14.02
CA ASP A 221 -9.96 -23.20 -13.07
C ASP A 221 -8.75 -23.12 -12.12
N LEU A 222 -7.74 -22.30 -12.45
CA LEU A 222 -6.53 -22.09 -11.65
C LEU A 222 -6.44 -20.68 -11.01
N ASP A 223 -7.50 -19.86 -11.15
CA ASP A 223 -7.61 -18.56 -10.49
C ASP A 223 -8.03 -18.75 -9.02
N PRO A 224 -7.22 -18.37 -8.02
CA PRO A 224 -7.56 -18.54 -6.61
C PRO A 224 -8.84 -17.80 -6.17
N THR A 225 -9.28 -16.80 -6.93
CA THR A 225 -10.55 -16.07 -6.72
C THR A 225 -11.75 -16.73 -7.39
N ARG A 226 -11.58 -17.91 -7.99
CA ARG A 226 -12.66 -18.71 -8.61
C ARG A 226 -12.92 -20.02 -7.89
N ASN A 227 -12.11 -20.40 -6.91
CA ASN A 227 -12.42 -21.54 -6.05
C ASN A 227 -13.73 -21.26 -5.28
N THR A 228 -14.67 -22.21 -5.35
CA THR A 228 -15.96 -22.14 -4.67
C THR A 228 -15.91 -22.69 -3.25
N ASP A 229 -14.90 -23.50 -2.91
CA ASP A 229 -14.69 -23.98 -1.55
C ASP A 229 -14.05 -22.87 -0.69
N THR A 230 -14.90 -22.22 0.11
CA THR A 230 -14.50 -21.16 1.06
C THR A 230 -14.24 -21.71 2.48
N SER A 231 -14.03 -23.03 2.62
CA SER A 231 -13.69 -23.68 3.89
C SER A 231 -12.19 -23.98 4.05
N THR A 232 -11.42 -24.00 2.96
CA THR A 232 -10.02 -24.46 3.00
C THR A 232 -9.03 -23.43 3.56
N ILE A 233 -7.87 -23.94 3.99
CA ILE A 233 -6.71 -23.15 4.44
C ILE A 233 -6.10 -22.32 3.27
N GLU A 234 -6.42 -22.67 2.03
CA GLU A 234 -5.79 -22.15 0.80
C GLU A 234 -6.14 -20.68 0.51
N MET A 235 -7.14 -20.12 1.19
CA MET A 235 -7.46 -18.69 1.14
C MET A 235 -6.49 -17.80 1.96
N ASP A 236 -5.58 -18.34 2.77
CA ASP A 236 -4.67 -17.54 3.60
C ASP A 236 -3.57 -16.86 2.76
N TRP A 237 -3.68 -15.55 2.59
CA TRP A 237 -2.77 -14.72 1.79
C TRP A 237 -1.70 -14.01 2.63
N THR A 238 -1.62 -14.34 3.92
CA THR A 238 -0.74 -13.66 4.87
C THR A 238 0.73 -13.96 4.57
N ILE A 239 1.59 -12.92 4.48
CA ILE A 239 3.05 -13.12 4.45
C ILE A 239 3.52 -13.66 5.81
N PRO A 240 4.08 -14.89 5.90
CA PRO A 240 4.64 -15.41 7.13
C PRO A 240 5.93 -14.68 7.50
N SER A 241 6.07 -14.26 8.76
CA SER A 241 7.23 -13.50 9.24
C SER A 241 8.58 -14.24 9.13
N ILE A 242 8.57 -15.55 8.81
CA ILE A 242 9.77 -16.33 8.54
C ILE A 242 10.44 -15.93 7.21
N TRP A 243 9.68 -15.67 6.14
CA TRP A 243 10.26 -15.24 4.84
C TRP A 243 11.02 -13.92 4.97
N ILE A 244 10.52 -13.00 5.80
CA ILE A 244 11.19 -11.72 6.11
C ILE A 244 12.48 -11.96 6.91
N LYS A 245 12.51 -12.95 7.82
CA LYS A 245 13.74 -13.32 8.56
C LYS A 245 14.79 -13.93 7.62
N GLU A 246 14.36 -14.82 6.73
CA GLU A 246 15.22 -15.47 5.72
C GLU A 246 15.81 -14.43 4.75
N MET A 247 14.98 -13.53 4.20
CA MET A 247 15.44 -12.44 3.35
C MET A 247 16.35 -11.44 4.07
N LYS A 248 16.12 -11.18 5.37
CA LYS A 248 17.06 -10.40 6.21
C LYS A 248 18.42 -11.09 6.39
N VAL A 249 18.47 -12.43 6.41
CA VAL A 249 19.73 -13.19 6.42
C VAL A 249 20.42 -13.12 5.05
N LEU A 250 19.68 -13.27 3.95
CA LEU A 250 20.25 -13.16 2.60
C LEU A 250 20.80 -11.75 2.32
N HIS A 251 20.04 -10.71 2.64
CA HIS A 251 20.47 -9.31 2.54
C HIS A 251 21.77 -9.06 3.31
N LYS A 252 21.91 -9.55 4.54
CA LYS A 252 23.16 -9.41 5.33
C LYS A 252 24.37 -10.10 4.69
N LYS A 253 24.17 -11.15 3.89
CA LYS A 253 25.26 -11.88 3.19
C LYS A 253 25.69 -11.15 1.91
N VAL A 254 24.73 -10.68 1.11
CA VAL A 254 24.96 -10.07 -0.22
C VAL A 254 25.22 -8.58 -0.11
N CYS A 255 24.31 -7.84 0.52
CA CYS A 255 24.27 -6.37 0.58
C CYS A 255 25.22 -5.83 1.66
N LYS A 256 26.51 -6.19 1.57
CA LYS A 256 27.56 -5.68 2.46
C LYS A 256 27.63 -4.15 2.32
N PRO A 257 27.73 -3.39 3.43
CA PRO A 257 27.91 -1.96 3.35
C PRO A 257 29.23 -1.67 2.62
N THR A 258 29.16 -0.95 1.52
CA THR A 258 30.36 -0.43 0.84
C THR A 258 31.15 0.38 1.86
N LYS A 259 32.40 -0.03 2.15
CA LYS A 259 33.31 0.76 2.97
C LYS A 259 33.60 2.07 2.23
N ARG A 260 32.77 3.09 2.47
CA ARG A 260 33.06 4.47 2.07
C ARG A 260 34.34 4.89 2.77
N THR A 261 35.47 4.79 2.08
CA THR A 261 36.63 5.61 2.38
C THR A 261 36.15 7.06 2.46
N ARG A 262 36.25 7.67 3.64
CA ARG A 262 35.99 9.09 3.83
C ARG A 262 37.03 9.87 3.02
N LYS A 263 36.75 10.14 1.74
CA LYS A 263 37.21 11.39 1.13
C LYS A 263 36.49 12.49 1.90
N THR A 264 37.18 13.03 2.89
CA THR A 264 36.75 14.22 3.62
C THR A 264 36.84 15.41 2.67
N PHE A 265 35.82 15.58 1.83
CA PHE A 265 35.42 16.90 1.37
C PHE A 265 34.96 17.67 2.61
N MET A 266 35.94 18.23 3.33
CA MET A 266 35.69 19.28 4.29
C MET A 266 35.02 20.41 3.53
N TYR A 267 33.88 20.88 4.04
CA TYR A 267 33.30 22.11 3.57
C TYR A 267 34.24 23.23 4.02
N GLU A 268 35.06 23.73 3.10
CA GLU A 268 36.04 24.78 3.37
C GLU A 268 35.29 26.10 3.58
N ARG A 269 34.79 26.27 4.82
CA ARG A 269 34.20 27.54 5.27
C ARG A 269 35.27 28.61 5.19
N GLU A 270 35.08 29.53 4.25
CA GLU A 270 35.79 30.80 4.22
C GLU A 270 35.73 31.45 5.60
N LYS A 271 36.92 31.68 6.18
CA LYS A 271 37.03 32.37 7.47
C LYS A 271 36.82 33.86 7.23
N ILE A 272 35.57 34.30 7.28
CA ILE A 272 35.25 35.71 7.48
C ILE A 272 35.84 36.10 8.86
N GLU A 273 36.94 36.86 8.84
CA GLU A 273 37.66 37.22 10.05
C GLU A 273 36.90 38.29 10.85
N CYS A 274 36.27 37.90 11.95
CA CYS A 274 35.85 38.86 12.97
C CYS A 274 37.12 39.43 13.65
N PRO A 275 37.32 40.77 13.62
CA PRO A 275 38.57 41.37 14.10
C PRO A 275 38.74 41.19 15.62
N ARG A 276 39.85 40.55 16.01
CA ARG A 276 40.21 40.36 17.42
C ARG A 276 40.60 41.71 18.03
N LYS A 277 39.75 42.25 18.92
CA LYS A 277 40.14 43.38 19.78
C LYS A 277 41.41 43.02 20.56
N SER A 278 42.43 43.86 20.46
CA SER A 278 43.72 43.66 21.13
C SER A 278 43.60 43.84 22.64
N LYS A 279 44.32 43.00 23.40
CA LYS A 279 44.48 43.18 24.85
C LYS A 279 45.65 44.13 25.11
N SER A 280 45.36 45.40 25.39
CA SER A 280 46.29 46.33 26.05
C SER A 280 46.33 46.07 27.58
N LYS A 281 47.28 46.70 28.27
CA LYS A 281 47.72 46.34 29.63
C LYS A 281 46.76 46.85 30.73
N LYS A 282 46.80 46.19 31.90
CA LYS A 282 46.36 46.77 33.19
C LYS A 282 47.28 47.94 33.59
N SER A 283 46.70 48.96 34.22
CA SER A 283 47.37 49.93 35.10
C SER A 283 46.35 50.63 36.00
N SER A 284 46.64 50.73 37.31
CA SER A 284 45.94 51.53 38.35
C SER A 284 44.42 51.25 38.56
N LEU A 285 43.89 51.08 39.79
CA LEU A 285 43.81 52.01 40.94
C LEU A 285 43.17 53.35 40.53
N SER A 286 42.19 53.95 41.20
CA SER A 286 41.25 53.58 42.29
C SER A 286 40.21 54.74 42.33
N VAL A 287 39.00 54.62 42.87
CA VAL A 287 38.60 54.83 44.28
C VAL A 287 37.07 54.68 44.34
N GLU A 288 36.54 54.52 45.56
CA GLU A 288 35.16 54.77 46.02
C GLU A 288 34.47 56.08 45.47
N GLU A 289 33.18 56.41 45.64
CA GLU A 289 32.02 55.81 46.33
C GLU A 289 30.67 56.34 45.74
N GLU A 290 29.54 56.02 46.40
CA GLU A 290 28.25 56.76 46.58
C GLU A 290 27.89 58.06 45.78
N SER A 291 26.63 58.53 45.67
CA SER A 291 25.24 58.04 45.83
C SER A 291 24.29 59.25 45.48
N VAL A 292 22.96 59.20 45.74
CA VAL A 292 21.98 60.33 45.64
C VAL A 292 21.75 60.90 44.21
N ILE A 293 20.58 60.96 43.54
CA ILE A 293 19.12 61.19 43.81
C ILE A 293 18.64 62.57 43.28
N HIS A 294 17.60 62.55 42.41
CA HIS A 294 16.68 63.66 42.02
C HIS A 294 17.21 64.86 41.19
N CYS A 295 16.38 65.65 40.46
CA CYS A 295 14.94 65.54 40.14
C CYS A 295 14.56 66.21 38.78
N ASP A 296 13.33 65.91 38.33
CA ASP A 296 12.30 66.76 37.67
C ASP A 296 11.63 66.06 36.46
N GLN A 297 10.33 65.69 36.54
CA GLN A 297 9.11 66.49 36.32
C GLN A 297 9.00 67.00 34.86
N GLN A 298 7.93 66.79 34.06
CA GLN A 298 6.46 66.73 34.29
C GLN A 298 5.79 65.83 33.19
N THR A 299 4.52 65.35 33.16
CA THR A 299 3.32 65.29 34.05
C THR A 299 2.20 64.41 33.41
N LEU A 300 1.34 63.78 34.23
CA LEU A 300 -0.13 63.51 34.04
C LEU A 300 -0.60 62.56 32.88
N ASP A 301 -1.72 61.80 32.94
CA ASP A 301 -2.90 61.69 33.86
C ASP A 301 -3.34 60.21 34.12
N ASP A 302 -4.13 59.99 35.20
CA ASP A 302 -5.12 58.92 35.59
C ASP A 302 -5.06 57.46 35.05
N ALA A 303 -5.18 56.35 35.82
CA ALA A 303 -6.08 55.89 36.92
C ALA A 303 -7.42 55.24 36.41
N MET A 304 -8.01 54.14 36.93
CA MET A 304 -7.85 53.29 38.15
C MET A 304 -8.06 51.76 37.88
N CYS A 305 -7.96 50.91 38.92
CA CYS A 305 -8.29 49.45 38.92
C CYS A 305 -9.82 49.16 39.00
N THR A 306 -10.32 47.92 38.87
CA THR A 306 -10.43 46.92 39.97
C THR A 306 -10.99 45.55 39.49
N ASN A 307 -10.95 44.53 40.36
CA ASN A 307 -11.58 43.20 40.17
C ASN A 307 -13.11 43.27 40.40
N ASP A 308 -13.90 42.29 39.92
CA ASP A 308 -14.47 41.26 40.81
C ASP A 308 -15.23 40.13 40.07
N SER A 309 -15.73 39.14 40.81
CA SER A 309 -16.49 37.96 40.32
C SER A 309 -17.98 38.03 40.69
N ILE A 310 -18.88 37.42 39.88
CA ILE A 310 -20.19 36.83 40.26
C ILE A 310 -20.83 36.13 39.04
N GLY A 311 -21.77 35.19 39.26
CA GLY A 311 -22.53 34.48 38.22
C GLY A 311 -24.05 34.61 38.37
N CYS A 312 -24.80 33.58 37.93
CA CYS A 312 -26.28 33.45 37.95
C CYS A 312 -27.04 34.32 36.90
N ASN A 313 -28.21 33.92 36.35
CA ASN A 313 -28.85 32.59 36.29
C ASN A 313 -29.85 32.44 35.11
N GLU A 314 -30.49 31.26 35.05
CA GLU A 314 -31.43 30.71 34.05
C GLU A 314 -32.71 31.53 33.75
N ASN A 315 -33.28 31.31 32.55
CA ASN A 315 -34.72 31.21 32.21
C ASN A 315 -34.80 30.72 30.73
N VAL A 316 -35.39 29.60 30.29
CA VAL A 316 -36.66 28.87 30.59
C VAL A 316 -37.88 29.37 29.79
N LYS A 317 -38.15 28.68 28.66
CA LYS A 317 -39.44 28.41 27.94
C LYS A 317 -39.07 27.81 26.56
N LYS A 318 -39.49 26.63 26.08
CA LYS A 318 -40.50 25.62 26.46
C LYS A 318 -41.94 25.87 26.02
N GLU A 319 -42.26 25.42 24.79
CA GLU A 319 -43.54 24.89 24.28
C GLU A 319 -43.17 24.05 23.03
N ASN A 320 -43.63 22.82 22.71
CA ASN A 320 -44.89 22.06 22.93
C ASN A 320 -46.09 22.63 22.14
N LEU A 321 -46.93 21.86 21.42
CA LEU A 321 -46.97 20.43 21.05
C LEU A 321 -47.13 20.33 19.49
N ASP A 322 -47.57 19.28 18.77
CA ASP A 322 -48.06 17.88 18.96
C ASP A 322 -47.64 17.09 17.69
N VAL A 323 -47.37 15.76 17.67
CA VAL A 323 -48.28 14.59 17.74
C VAL A 323 -49.35 14.51 16.64
N ASN A 324 -49.19 13.53 15.73
CA ASN A 324 -50.26 12.56 15.48
C ASN A 324 -49.71 11.24 14.89
N ASN A 325 -50.32 10.13 15.31
CA ASN A 325 -50.16 8.81 14.70
C ASN A 325 -51.07 8.69 13.47
N GLU A 326 -50.74 7.78 12.55
CA GLU A 326 -51.75 6.83 12.07
C GLU A 326 -51.12 5.50 11.66
N ASN A 327 -51.78 4.40 12.03
CA ASN A 327 -51.46 3.05 11.55
C ASN A 327 -52.22 2.78 10.25
N CYS A 328 -51.77 1.80 9.48
CA CYS A 328 -52.70 0.76 9.01
C CYS A 328 -51.98 -0.58 8.83
N HIS A 329 -52.70 -1.65 9.14
CA HIS A 329 -52.37 -3.02 8.76
C HIS A 329 -53.04 -3.35 7.42
N ASP A 330 -52.61 -4.46 6.81
CA ASP A 330 -53.42 -5.62 6.34
C ASP A 330 -52.52 -6.42 5.36
N THR A 331 -52.22 -7.73 5.52
CA THR A 331 -53.06 -8.95 5.37
C THR A 331 -53.82 -8.99 4.04
N GLU A 332 -53.80 -10.03 3.21
CA GLU A 332 -53.66 -11.50 3.38
C GLU A 332 -52.69 -12.07 2.29
N SER A 333 -52.04 -13.25 2.32
CA SER A 333 -52.29 -14.64 2.81
C SER A 333 -52.99 -15.60 1.80
N VAL A 334 -52.80 -16.93 1.96
CA VAL A 334 -53.24 -18.06 1.08
C VAL A 334 -52.48 -18.16 -0.27
N GLU A 335 -52.04 -19.31 -0.81
CA GLU A 335 -51.62 -20.65 -0.29
C GLU A 335 -50.55 -21.22 -1.29
N SER A 336 -49.54 -22.01 -0.88
CA SER A 336 -49.48 -23.49 -0.67
C SER A 336 -49.61 -24.40 -1.91
N THR A 337 -48.67 -25.35 -2.03
CA THR A 337 -48.91 -26.74 -2.47
C THR A 337 -47.69 -27.61 -2.13
N THR A 338 -47.93 -28.86 -1.71
CA THR A 338 -46.90 -29.81 -1.25
C THR A 338 -46.76 -31.00 -2.21
N SER A 339 -45.55 -31.55 -2.31
CA SER A 339 -45.38 -33.00 -2.50
C SER A 339 -43.99 -33.49 -2.06
N THR A 340 -43.99 -34.49 -1.19
CA THR A 340 -42.88 -35.39 -0.88
C THR A 340 -42.75 -36.49 -1.93
N ILE A 341 -41.59 -37.16 -2.05
CA ILE A 341 -41.42 -38.62 -1.88
C ILE A 341 -39.95 -39.06 -2.02
N GLU A 342 -39.64 -40.15 -1.30
CA GLU A 342 -38.50 -41.07 -1.24
C GLU A 342 -37.45 -41.04 -2.39
N GLU A 343 -36.14 -41.20 -2.16
CA GLU A 343 -35.38 -42.20 -1.37
C GLU A 343 -35.31 -43.61 -2.00
N ILE A 344 -34.24 -43.88 -2.76
CA ILE A 344 -33.74 -45.24 -3.04
C ILE A 344 -32.19 -45.23 -3.00
N CYS A 345 -31.58 -46.20 -2.31
CA CYS A 345 -30.13 -46.43 -2.30
C CYS A 345 -29.70 -47.41 -3.41
N ASN A 346 -28.43 -47.32 -3.87
CA ASN A 346 -27.50 -48.48 -3.89
C ASN A 346 -26.10 -48.17 -4.50
N ASN A 347 -25.12 -48.06 -3.59
CA ASN A 347 -23.78 -48.68 -3.46
C ASN A 347 -23.25 -49.71 -4.54
N PRO A 348 -21.97 -50.18 -4.50
CA PRO A 348 -20.92 -49.65 -5.38
C PRO A 348 -19.97 -50.70 -6.09
N SER A 349 -19.30 -50.30 -7.18
CA SER A 349 -18.20 -51.04 -7.86
C SER A 349 -17.64 -50.22 -9.05
N GLU A 350 -16.39 -50.30 -9.55
CA GLU A 350 -15.13 -50.95 -9.11
C GLU A 350 -13.91 -50.45 -9.95
N ILE A 351 -12.68 -50.69 -9.44
CA ILE A 351 -11.43 -51.05 -10.19
C ILE A 351 -10.85 -50.13 -11.31
N SER A 352 -9.86 -49.32 -10.89
CA SER A 352 -8.44 -49.27 -11.36
C SER A 352 -7.99 -48.83 -12.79
N ASN A 353 -6.84 -48.13 -12.78
CA ASN A 353 -5.70 -48.23 -13.71
C ASN A 353 -5.89 -47.92 -15.22
N ARG A 354 -5.49 -46.70 -15.61
CA ARG A 354 -4.19 -46.49 -16.29
C ARG A 354 -3.69 -45.05 -16.19
#